data_AF-Q6MKL9-F1
#
_entry.id   AF-Q6MKL9-F1
#
_cell.length_a   1.000
_cell.length_b   1.000
_cell.length_c   1.000
_cell.angle_alpha   90.00
_cell.angle_beta   90.00
_cell.angle_gamma   90.00
#
_symmetry.space_group_name_H-M   'P 1'
#
loop_
_entity.id
_entity.type
_entity.pdbx_description
1 polymer ?
#
loop_
_entity_poly.entity_id
_entity_poly.type
_entity_poly.pdbx_seq_one_letter_code
_entity_poly.pdbx_strand_id
1 'polypeptide(L)'
;MMLIKSLTVASLLVGVNSVALAEDDLMSILEGKTSTAQAQFVESEEVAKLKKAVNPSSAEQNIFFQFLVEKNYEKALFQWSQAFNQSAFQMTETGKALEAFLNYKNGLKLTGVENLLAISNPEKIDATVISLWKENLNDKDPVWGMAQVTWNPYWTQVFGQAAEMAVVLQKSYVTEDIAALTELIKKTPVDSKERNILQWQLVLNLGIKGDSSKAAQVLAHLMKAKNNPIDKDLMTLTAGRLLYQNGFLDASLKYYEKITKKSDYWFQAQEEMAWAYMRKGEPQNAMAITKTLTYPHFKGWVGIESYLLSSFTSLKVCDYTGVLATMKSIKGQFGEHLIALEKLSADPHQPAVANLMKALAQGPVGTAKLGKEAHLLPAMASRDEVLNLLVKRHQYMNQEADLAEKLYARSLTFGNLQGQFETLKNQVKTRADMTQGAGYQRVQELAKAELEDSKQVMQRLRIVEVEMIQQVDSASKFIKHAGAVETKKGSTGASGKYAMSFANDKEIWFDELSNFKVDVKKGCAKDSVKE
;
A
#
# COMPACT_ATOMS: atom_id res chain seq x y z
N MET A 1 -26.78 36.97 -12.50
CA MET A 1 -26.64 36.99 -13.98
C MET A 1 -26.42 35.55 -14.42
N MET A 2 -27.52 34.77 -14.59
CA MET A 2 -28.02 34.20 -15.88
C MET A 2 -26.91 33.48 -16.66
N LEU A 3 -26.97 32.19 -17.03
CA LEU A 3 -28.04 31.27 -17.47
C LEU A 3 -27.72 29.84 -16.97
N ILE A 4 -28.57 29.06 -16.30
CA ILE A 4 -29.75 28.27 -16.76
C ILE A 4 -29.64 27.71 -18.18
N LYS A 5 -29.32 26.40 -18.28
CA LYS A 5 -29.80 25.54 -19.37
C LYS A 5 -30.48 24.31 -18.79
N SER A 6 -31.81 24.35 -18.85
CA SER A 6 -32.70 23.19 -18.85
C SER A 6 -32.34 22.26 -20.01
N LEU A 7 -32.34 20.95 -19.79
CA LEU A 7 -32.65 20.00 -20.84
C LEU A 7 -33.70 19.00 -20.36
N THR A 8 -34.61 18.78 -21.29
CA THR A 8 -35.97 18.33 -21.11
C THR A 8 -36.06 16.81 -21.02
N VAL A 9 -37.01 16.40 -20.20
CA VAL A 9 -37.56 15.05 -20.05
C VAL A 9 -37.97 14.49 -21.41
N ALA A 10 -37.50 13.28 -21.73
CA ALA A 10 -38.12 12.42 -22.73
C ALA A 10 -38.54 11.12 -22.04
N SER A 11 -39.85 11.03 -21.77
CA SER A 11 -40.53 9.85 -21.29
C SER A 11 -40.51 8.76 -22.37
N LEU A 12 -39.99 7.57 -22.03
CA LEU A 12 -40.29 6.34 -22.76
C LEU A 12 -41.08 5.41 -21.83
N LEU A 13 -42.39 5.36 -22.08
CA LEU A 13 -43.35 4.40 -21.59
C LEU A 13 -43.48 3.31 -22.65
N VAL A 14 -42.94 2.11 -22.44
CA VAL A 14 -43.45 0.85 -23.04
C VAL A 14 -42.98 -0.32 -22.16
N GLY A 15 -43.93 -1.18 -21.74
CA GLY A 15 -43.64 -2.59 -21.46
C GLY A 15 -43.74 -3.05 -20.01
N VAL A 16 -44.89 -2.86 -19.37
CA VAL A 16 -45.31 -3.75 -18.27
C VAL A 16 -45.86 -5.01 -18.93
N ASN A 17 -45.21 -6.16 -18.74
CA ASN A 17 -45.86 -7.47 -18.81
C ASN A 17 -44.99 -8.54 -18.13
N SER A 18 -45.68 -9.45 -17.44
CA SER A 18 -45.20 -10.73 -16.88
C SER A 18 -44.29 -10.70 -15.64
N VAL A 19 -44.87 -10.34 -14.49
CA VAL A 19 -44.49 -10.88 -13.18
C VAL A 19 -45.76 -11.43 -12.52
N ALA A 20 -46.17 -12.63 -12.94
CA ALA A 20 -47.25 -13.42 -12.32
C ALA A 20 -47.23 -14.85 -12.88
N LEU A 21 -46.17 -15.63 -12.62
CA LEU A 21 -46.12 -17.05 -13.00
C LEU A 21 -45.31 -17.92 -12.02
N ALA A 22 -45.18 -17.51 -10.76
CA ALA A 22 -44.42 -18.28 -9.76
C ALA A 22 -45.25 -18.79 -8.57
N GLU A 23 -46.52 -18.38 -8.41
CA GLU A 23 -47.37 -18.87 -7.31
C GLU A 23 -48.34 -20.00 -7.73
N ASP A 24 -48.67 -20.14 -9.02
CA ASP A 24 -49.57 -21.21 -9.50
C ASP A 24 -48.92 -22.61 -9.52
N ASP A 25 -47.59 -22.70 -9.42
CA ASP A 25 -46.88 -23.97 -9.56
C ASP A 25 -46.86 -24.80 -8.26
N LEU A 26 -47.01 -24.16 -7.10
CA LEU A 26 -47.03 -24.86 -5.81
C LEU A 26 -48.37 -25.54 -5.53
N MET A 27 -49.49 -24.95 -6.01
CA MET A 27 -50.83 -25.53 -5.87
C MET A 27 -51.06 -26.68 -6.87
N SER A 28 -50.43 -26.64 -8.06
CA SER A 28 -50.51 -27.74 -9.04
C SER A 28 -49.84 -29.04 -8.54
N ILE A 29 -48.82 -28.91 -7.70
CA ILE A 29 -48.08 -30.02 -7.07
C ILE A 29 -48.90 -30.68 -5.94
N LEU A 30 -49.76 -29.91 -5.26
CA LEU A 30 -50.66 -30.43 -4.21
C LEU A 30 -51.94 -31.08 -4.77
N GLU A 31 -52.30 -30.79 -6.04
CA GLU A 31 -53.46 -31.34 -6.73
C GLU A 31 -53.21 -32.66 -7.48
N GLY A 32 -52.00 -33.22 -7.43
CA GLY A 32 -51.72 -34.55 -7.99
C GLY A 32 -51.81 -34.65 -9.52
N LYS A 33 -51.71 -33.53 -10.26
CA LYS A 33 -51.61 -33.55 -11.72
C LYS A 33 -50.16 -33.74 -12.14
N THR A 34 -49.78 -34.98 -12.43
CA THR A 34 -48.51 -35.32 -13.08
C THR A 34 -48.52 -34.82 -14.53
N SER A 35 -47.95 -33.64 -14.79
CA SER A 35 -47.64 -33.24 -16.16
C SER A 35 -46.46 -34.08 -16.67
N THR A 36 -46.74 -35.02 -17.56
CA THR A 36 -45.77 -35.86 -18.25
C THR A 36 -45.14 -35.13 -19.45
N ALA A 37 -44.71 -33.88 -19.26
CA ALA A 37 -43.77 -33.25 -20.17
C ALA A 37 -42.36 -33.56 -19.66
N GLN A 38 -41.84 -34.75 -19.98
CA GLN A 38 -40.42 -35.03 -19.85
C GLN A 38 -39.68 -34.11 -20.81
N ALA A 39 -39.29 -32.92 -20.34
CA ALA A 39 -38.26 -32.14 -20.99
C ALA A 39 -37.03 -33.05 -21.08
N GLN A 40 -36.67 -33.47 -22.30
CA GLN A 40 -35.42 -34.18 -22.55
C GLN A 40 -34.28 -33.24 -22.20
N PHE A 41 -33.81 -33.34 -20.96
CA PHE A 41 -32.68 -32.59 -20.45
C PHE A 41 -31.44 -33.12 -21.15
N VAL A 42 -30.86 -32.30 -22.05
CA VAL A 42 -29.58 -32.63 -22.69
C VAL A 42 -28.50 -32.40 -21.64
N GLU A 43 -28.10 -33.49 -20.98
CA GLU A 43 -27.00 -33.48 -20.01
C GLU A 43 -25.73 -33.00 -20.73
N SER A 44 -25.10 -31.94 -20.19
CA SER A 44 -23.82 -31.50 -20.74
C SER A 44 -22.78 -32.60 -20.54
N GLU A 45 -21.94 -32.83 -21.56
CA GLU A 45 -20.91 -33.89 -21.51
C GLU A 45 -19.99 -33.73 -20.28
N GLU A 46 -19.77 -32.49 -19.85
CA GLU A 46 -19.01 -32.12 -18.66
C GLU A 46 -19.65 -32.62 -17.36
N VAL A 47 -20.95 -32.42 -17.18
CA VAL A 47 -21.63 -32.87 -15.97
C VAL A 47 -21.75 -34.39 -15.94
N ALA A 48 -21.92 -35.04 -17.09
CA ALA A 48 -21.87 -36.50 -17.19
C ALA A 48 -20.50 -37.07 -16.73
N LYS A 49 -19.39 -36.37 -17.03
CA LYS A 49 -18.04 -36.76 -16.56
C LYS A 49 -17.90 -36.58 -15.04
N LEU A 50 -18.35 -35.45 -14.49
CA LEU A 50 -18.33 -35.22 -13.04
C LEU A 50 -19.18 -36.25 -12.28
N LYS A 51 -20.34 -36.59 -12.81
CA LYS A 51 -21.23 -37.59 -12.23
C LYS A 51 -20.59 -38.99 -12.18
N LYS A 52 -19.79 -39.35 -13.20
CA LYS A 52 -19.02 -40.61 -13.19
C LYS A 52 -17.96 -40.64 -12.09
N ALA A 53 -17.37 -39.50 -11.72
CA ALA A 53 -16.36 -39.42 -10.66
C ALA A 53 -16.93 -39.66 -9.24
N VAL A 54 -18.25 -39.50 -9.05
CA VAL A 54 -18.95 -39.68 -7.76
C VAL A 54 -19.43 -41.12 -7.54
N ASN A 55 -19.50 -41.93 -8.61
CA ASN A 55 -20.16 -43.24 -8.69
C ASN A 55 -20.06 -44.14 -7.42
N PRO A 56 -21.19 -44.61 -6.85
CA PRO A 56 -22.58 -44.42 -7.27
C PRO A 56 -23.18 -43.06 -6.86
N SER A 57 -23.97 -42.46 -7.75
CA SER A 57 -24.64 -41.18 -7.47
C SER A 57 -25.96 -41.37 -6.70
N SER A 58 -26.10 -40.75 -5.52
CA SER A 58 -27.36 -40.70 -4.76
C SER A 58 -28.42 -39.80 -5.44
N ALA A 59 -29.66 -39.84 -4.94
CA ALA A 59 -30.72 -38.96 -5.43
C ALA A 59 -30.39 -37.47 -5.23
N GLU A 60 -29.83 -37.14 -4.06
CA GLU A 60 -29.40 -35.79 -3.69
C GLU A 60 -28.26 -35.29 -4.58
N GLN A 61 -27.34 -36.19 -4.95
CA GLN A 61 -26.25 -35.88 -5.89
C GLN A 61 -26.77 -35.62 -7.31
N ASN A 62 -27.80 -36.35 -7.76
CA ASN A 62 -28.44 -36.08 -9.04
C ASN A 62 -29.12 -34.70 -9.07
N ILE A 63 -29.83 -34.34 -7.99
CA ILE A 63 -30.46 -33.02 -7.85
C ILE A 63 -29.39 -31.92 -7.86
N PHE A 64 -28.27 -32.13 -7.15
CA PHE A 64 -27.14 -31.20 -7.18
C PHE A 64 -26.61 -30.96 -8.60
N PHE A 65 -26.35 -32.04 -9.35
CA PHE A 65 -25.84 -31.92 -10.72
C PHE A 65 -26.85 -31.26 -11.66
N GLN A 66 -28.15 -31.48 -11.46
CA GLN A 66 -29.18 -30.77 -12.20
C GLN A 66 -29.08 -29.25 -11.96
N PHE A 67 -29.00 -28.80 -10.71
CA PHE A 67 -28.83 -27.37 -10.41
C PHE A 67 -27.53 -26.80 -10.99
N LEU A 68 -26.46 -27.60 -11.05
CA LEU A 68 -25.20 -27.19 -11.66
C LEU A 68 -25.34 -26.97 -13.18
N VAL A 69 -26.04 -27.88 -13.89
CA VAL A 69 -26.32 -27.74 -15.34
C VAL A 69 -27.22 -26.53 -15.61
N GLU A 70 -28.23 -26.32 -14.77
CA GLU A 70 -29.13 -25.15 -14.83
C GLU A 70 -28.43 -23.84 -14.46
N LYS A 71 -27.15 -23.89 -14.07
CA LYS A 71 -26.35 -22.76 -13.57
C LYS A 71 -26.98 -22.08 -12.35
N ASN A 72 -27.80 -22.82 -11.60
CA ASN A 72 -28.38 -22.38 -10.34
C ASN A 72 -27.41 -22.67 -9.18
N TYR A 73 -26.29 -21.95 -9.17
CA TYR A 73 -25.18 -22.20 -8.24
C TYR A 73 -25.57 -22.03 -6.77
N GLU A 74 -26.58 -21.19 -6.48
CA GLU A 74 -27.08 -21.00 -5.12
C GLU A 74 -27.80 -22.25 -4.62
N LYS A 75 -28.75 -22.78 -5.41
CA LYS A 75 -29.42 -24.05 -5.07
C LYS A 75 -28.44 -25.21 -5.04
N ALA A 76 -27.47 -25.25 -5.97
CA ALA A 76 -26.41 -26.25 -5.94
C ALA A 76 -25.58 -26.17 -4.65
N LEU A 77 -25.23 -24.96 -4.19
CA LEU A 77 -24.52 -24.76 -2.92
C LEU A 77 -25.38 -25.20 -1.72
N PHE A 78 -26.69 -24.92 -1.71
CA PHE A 78 -27.60 -25.42 -0.67
C PHE A 78 -27.73 -26.94 -0.68
N GLN A 79 -27.72 -27.57 -1.86
CA GLN A 79 -27.80 -29.03 -1.99
C GLN A 79 -26.48 -29.74 -1.61
N TRP A 80 -25.35 -29.01 -1.54
CA TRP A 80 -24.01 -29.59 -1.36
C TRP A 80 -23.91 -30.48 -0.12
N SER A 81 -24.39 -30.03 1.04
CA SER A 81 -24.27 -30.81 2.28
C SER A 81 -25.05 -32.12 2.21
N GLN A 82 -26.27 -32.10 1.69
CA GLN A 82 -27.09 -33.31 1.58
C GLN A 82 -26.50 -34.28 0.55
N ALA A 83 -25.92 -33.75 -0.53
CA ALA A 83 -25.32 -34.55 -1.59
C ALA A 83 -23.96 -35.16 -1.23
N PHE A 84 -23.12 -34.43 -0.48
CA PHE A 84 -21.71 -34.79 -0.33
C PHE A 84 -21.16 -34.74 1.09
N ASN A 85 -21.88 -34.22 2.08
CA ASN A 85 -21.32 -34.14 3.43
C ASN A 85 -20.95 -35.53 3.95
N GLN A 86 -19.72 -35.68 4.46
CA GLN A 86 -19.15 -36.95 4.90
C GLN A 86 -18.93 -38.00 3.81
N SER A 87 -19.18 -37.66 2.54
CA SER A 87 -18.87 -38.55 1.42
C SER A 87 -17.35 -38.59 1.18
N ALA A 88 -16.87 -39.72 0.63
CA ALA A 88 -15.48 -39.82 0.18
C ALA A 88 -15.16 -38.75 -0.88
N PHE A 89 -16.14 -38.36 -1.70
CA PHE A 89 -15.98 -37.36 -2.76
C PHE A 89 -15.65 -35.96 -2.21
N GLN A 90 -16.34 -35.50 -1.15
CA GLN A 90 -16.07 -34.19 -0.54
C GLN A 90 -14.61 -34.05 -0.08
N MET A 91 -14.01 -35.14 0.38
CA MET A 91 -12.62 -35.17 0.85
C MET A 91 -11.59 -35.18 -0.28
N THR A 92 -12.02 -35.50 -1.52
CA THR A 92 -11.13 -35.45 -2.70
C THR A 92 -10.79 -34.02 -3.09
N GLU A 93 -9.69 -33.85 -3.80
CA GLU A 93 -9.27 -32.54 -4.31
C GLU A 93 -10.30 -31.98 -5.32
N THR A 94 -10.94 -32.84 -6.11
CA THR A 94 -12.05 -32.48 -7.01
C THR A 94 -13.27 -31.97 -6.24
N GLY A 95 -13.66 -32.65 -5.15
CA GLY A 95 -14.78 -32.23 -4.30
C GLY A 95 -14.54 -30.86 -3.68
N LYS A 96 -13.35 -30.65 -3.09
CA LYS A 96 -12.96 -29.34 -2.53
C LYS A 96 -12.93 -28.24 -3.59
N ALA A 97 -12.39 -28.51 -4.77
CA ALA A 97 -12.33 -27.55 -5.87
C ALA A 97 -13.73 -27.17 -6.39
N LEU A 98 -14.67 -28.13 -6.40
CA LEU A 98 -16.06 -27.88 -6.77
C LEU A 98 -16.82 -27.09 -5.70
N GLU A 99 -16.62 -27.38 -4.41
CA GLU A 99 -17.18 -26.57 -3.32
C GLU A 99 -16.65 -25.12 -3.36
N ALA A 100 -15.34 -24.97 -3.57
CA ALA A 100 -14.70 -23.68 -3.76
C ALA A 100 -15.30 -22.91 -4.95
N PHE A 101 -15.59 -23.60 -6.05
CA PHE A 101 -16.23 -23.01 -7.24
C PHE A 101 -17.65 -22.51 -6.93
N LEU A 102 -18.44 -23.29 -6.19
CA LEU A 102 -19.78 -22.87 -5.77
C LEU A 102 -19.72 -21.62 -4.89
N ASN A 103 -18.78 -21.55 -3.95
CA ASN A 103 -18.56 -20.34 -3.16
C ASN A 103 -18.22 -19.13 -4.04
N TYR A 104 -17.30 -19.30 -5.01
CA TYR A 104 -16.93 -18.26 -5.97
C TYR A 104 -18.15 -17.77 -6.78
N LYS A 105 -18.96 -18.68 -7.32
CA LYS A 105 -20.15 -18.35 -8.13
C LYS A 105 -21.28 -17.71 -7.32
N ASN A 106 -21.31 -17.90 -6.01
CA ASN A 106 -22.25 -17.26 -5.08
C ASN A 106 -21.71 -15.97 -4.46
N GLY A 107 -20.69 -15.37 -5.07
CA GLY A 107 -20.18 -14.04 -4.70
C GLY A 107 -19.10 -14.05 -3.61
N LEU A 108 -18.75 -15.21 -3.05
CA LEU A 108 -17.63 -15.39 -2.13
C LEU A 108 -16.34 -15.63 -2.93
N LYS A 109 -15.98 -14.69 -3.81
CA LYS A 109 -14.92 -14.84 -4.80
C LYS A 109 -13.54 -15.14 -4.21
N LEU A 110 -13.06 -14.29 -3.31
CA LEU A 110 -11.78 -14.43 -2.60
C LEU A 110 -11.76 -15.69 -1.75
N THR A 111 -12.83 -15.98 -1.03
CA THR A 111 -12.95 -17.23 -0.28
C THR A 111 -12.87 -18.46 -1.19
N GLY A 112 -13.61 -18.46 -2.31
CA GLY A 112 -13.55 -19.54 -3.29
C GLY A 112 -12.16 -19.72 -3.90
N VAL A 113 -11.52 -18.63 -4.32
CA VAL A 113 -10.17 -18.69 -4.91
C VAL A 113 -9.13 -19.13 -3.89
N GLU A 114 -9.16 -18.63 -2.65
CA GLU A 114 -8.22 -19.07 -1.62
C GLU A 114 -8.42 -20.56 -1.27
N ASN A 115 -9.67 -21.03 -1.19
CA ASN A 115 -9.98 -22.43 -0.95
C ASN A 115 -9.50 -23.35 -2.09
N LEU A 116 -9.65 -22.90 -3.35
CA LEU A 116 -9.11 -23.61 -4.51
C LEU A 116 -7.59 -23.72 -4.41
N LEU A 117 -6.90 -22.60 -4.20
CA LEU A 117 -5.44 -22.55 -4.22
C LEU A 117 -4.80 -23.21 -2.98
N ALA A 118 -5.57 -23.42 -1.91
CA ALA A 118 -5.14 -24.14 -0.70
C ALA A 118 -5.15 -25.67 -0.86
N ILE A 119 -5.64 -26.21 -1.98
CA ILE A 119 -5.63 -27.64 -2.27
C ILE A 119 -4.18 -28.14 -2.43
N SER A 120 -3.82 -29.16 -1.65
CA SER A 120 -2.43 -29.66 -1.57
C SER A 120 -1.94 -30.33 -2.85
N ASN A 121 -2.80 -31.13 -3.51
CA ASN A 121 -2.46 -31.89 -4.73
C ASN A 121 -3.37 -31.47 -5.90
N PRO A 122 -3.21 -30.24 -6.43
CA PRO A 122 -4.12 -29.71 -7.44
C PRO A 122 -4.11 -30.50 -8.76
N GLU A 123 -3.06 -31.27 -9.03
CA GLU A 123 -2.97 -32.19 -10.17
C GLU A 123 -3.97 -33.35 -10.13
N LYS A 124 -4.59 -33.63 -8.97
CA LYS A 124 -5.63 -34.66 -8.81
C LYS A 124 -7.04 -34.12 -9.06
N ILE A 125 -7.20 -32.83 -9.33
CA ILE A 125 -8.50 -32.23 -9.64
C ILE A 125 -8.94 -32.68 -11.03
N ASP A 126 -10.19 -33.12 -11.15
CA ASP A 126 -10.77 -33.52 -12.43
C ASP A 126 -10.69 -32.37 -13.46
N ALA A 127 -10.29 -32.71 -14.69
CA ALA A 127 -10.09 -31.73 -15.76
C ALA A 127 -11.35 -30.91 -16.07
N THR A 128 -12.53 -31.47 -15.82
CA THR A 128 -13.81 -30.78 -16.01
C THR A 128 -13.98 -29.64 -15.00
N VAL A 129 -13.67 -29.88 -13.72
CA VAL A 129 -13.70 -28.83 -12.69
C VAL A 129 -12.67 -27.74 -12.99
N ILE A 130 -11.50 -28.13 -13.47
CA ILE A 130 -10.49 -27.17 -13.93
C ILE A 130 -11.01 -26.31 -15.10
N SER A 131 -11.73 -26.90 -16.07
CA SER A 131 -12.34 -26.14 -17.17
C SER A 131 -13.35 -25.12 -16.65
N LEU A 132 -14.23 -25.52 -15.73
CA LEU A 132 -15.20 -24.61 -15.09
C LEU A 132 -14.50 -23.41 -14.46
N TRP A 133 -13.39 -23.61 -13.75
CA TRP A 133 -12.62 -22.51 -13.18
C TRP A 133 -12.00 -21.61 -14.25
N LYS A 134 -11.36 -22.18 -15.29
CA LYS A 134 -10.74 -21.40 -16.38
C LYS A 134 -11.75 -20.51 -17.11
N GLU A 135 -12.97 -20.99 -17.30
CA GLU A 135 -14.03 -20.24 -17.98
C GLU A 135 -14.59 -19.08 -17.14
N ASN A 136 -14.50 -19.18 -15.81
CA ASN A 136 -15.18 -18.27 -14.90
C ASN A 136 -14.24 -17.34 -14.12
N LEU A 137 -12.95 -17.68 -14.03
CA LEU A 137 -11.94 -16.90 -13.31
C LEU A 137 -10.94 -16.32 -14.30
N ASN A 138 -11.15 -15.06 -14.63
CA ASN A 138 -10.33 -14.28 -15.56
C ASN A 138 -8.97 -13.93 -14.91
N ASP A 139 -7.89 -13.90 -15.69
CA ASP A 139 -6.54 -13.49 -15.25
C ASP A 139 -6.48 -12.04 -14.74
N LYS A 140 -7.45 -11.21 -15.14
CA LYS A 140 -7.61 -9.81 -14.70
C LYS A 140 -8.52 -9.63 -13.49
N ASP A 141 -9.10 -10.69 -12.91
CA ASP A 141 -9.96 -10.53 -11.73
C ASP A 141 -9.12 -10.01 -10.55
N PRO A 142 -9.54 -8.94 -9.86
CA PRO A 142 -8.77 -8.34 -8.75
C PRO A 142 -8.50 -9.32 -7.60
N VAL A 143 -9.25 -10.42 -7.50
CA VAL A 143 -9.07 -11.47 -6.48
C VAL A 143 -7.65 -12.02 -6.44
N TRP A 144 -6.95 -12.11 -7.57
CA TRP A 144 -5.58 -12.57 -7.63
C TRP A 144 -4.63 -11.70 -6.81
N GLY A 145 -4.83 -10.38 -6.84
CA GLY A 145 -4.05 -9.43 -6.06
C GLY A 145 -4.43 -9.36 -4.59
N MET A 146 -5.42 -10.15 -4.13
CA MET A 146 -5.88 -10.14 -2.74
C MET A 146 -5.71 -11.50 -2.06
N ALA A 147 -5.54 -12.59 -2.82
CA ALA A 147 -5.37 -13.93 -2.30
C ALA A 147 -4.05 -14.08 -1.51
N GLN A 148 -4.13 -14.57 -0.28
CA GLN A 148 -2.97 -14.83 0.58
C GLN A 148 -2.71 -16.33 0.67
N VAL A 149 -2.25 -16.91 -0.44
CA VAL A 149 -1.98 -18.34 -0.55
C VAL A 149 -0.55 -18.61 -1.01
N THR A 150 -0.03 -19.79 -0.72
CA THR A 150 1.25 -20.22 -1.27
C THR A 150 1.01 -20.78 -2.66
N TRP A 151 1.65 -20.18 -3.67
CA TRP A 151 1.42 -20.57 -5.05
C TRP A 151 2.03 -21.95 -5.35
N ASN A 152 1.20 -22.89 -5.82
CA ASN A 152 1.66 -24.16 -6.38
C ASN A 152 1.93 -24.00 -7.89
N PRO A 153 3.10 -24.41 -8.43
CA PRO A 153 3.42 -24.29 -9.85
C PRO A 153 2.41 -24.91 -10.82
N TYR A 154 1.61 -25.90 -10.39
CA TYR A 154 0.52 -26.45 -11.19
C TYR A 154 -0.49 -25.36 -11.61
N TRP A 155 -0.76 -24.40 -10.72
CA TRP A 155 -1.70 -23.30 -11.01
C TRP A 155 -1.22 -22.39 -12.14
N THR A 156 0.08 -22.28 -12.38
CA THR A 156 0.62 -21.55 -13.53
C THR A 156 0.20 -22.20 -14.85
N GLN A 157 0.07 -23.53 -14.90
CA GLN A 157 -0.41 -24.25 -16.09
C GLN A 157 -1.93 -24.07 -16.29
N VAL A 158 -2.65 -23.82 -15.20
CA VAL A 158 -4.10 -23.66 -15.22
C VAL A 158 -4.49 -22.22 -15.57
N PHE A 159 -3.99 -21.25 -14.81
CA PHE A 159 -4.42 -19.84 -14.87
C PHE A 159 -3.41 -18.92 -15.56
N GLY A 160 -2.25 -19.45 -15.95
CA GLY A 160 -1.19 -18.69 -16.59
C GLY A 160 -0.30 -17.91 -15.61
N GLN A 161 0.76 -17.34 -16.15
CA GLN A 161 1.77 -16.60 -15.39
C GLN A 161 1.25 -15.29 -14.80
N ALA A 162 0.28 -14.63 -15.45
CA ALA A 162 -0.26 -13.37 -14.95
C ALA A 162 -0.92 -13.55 -13.56
N ALA A 163 -1.71 -14.62 -13.39
CA ALA A 163 -2.31 -14.97 -12.11
C ALA A 163 -1.26 -15.33 -11.05
N GLU A 164 -0.25 -16.11 -11.42
CA GLU A 164 0.89 -16.43 -10.53
C GLU A 164 1.54 -15.16 -10.00
N MET A 165 1.89 -14.24 -10.89
CA MET A 165 2.56 -12.99 -10.50
C MET A 165 1.66 -12.14 -9.60
N ALA A 166 0.37 -12.04 -9.91
CA ALA A 166 -0.57 -11.25 -9.12
C ALA A 166 -0.68 -11.75 -7.66
N VAL A 167 -0.62 -13.07 -7.44
CA VAL A 167 -0.64 -13.68 -6.09
C VAL A 167 0.72 -13.58 -5.40
N VAL A 168 1.81 -13.94 -6.09
CA VAL A 168 3.15 -13.98 -5.50
C VAL A 168 3.62 -12.57 -5.09
N LEU A 169 3.31 -11.55 -5.89
CA LEU A 169 3.72 -10.16 -5.61
C LEU A 169 3.17 -9.61 -4.28
N GLN A 170 2.06 -10.15 -3.75
CA GLN A 170 1.49 -9.68 -2.49
C GLN A 170 2.30 -10.06 -1.25
N LYS A 171 3.04 -11.18 -1.31
CA LYS A 171 3.78 -11.71 -0.15
C LYS A 171 5.16 -11.08 0.02
N SER A 172 5.61 -10.30 -0.96
CA SER A 172 7.05 -10.12 -1.19
C SER A 172 7.41 -8.70 -1.62
N TYR A 173 6.97 -7.67 -0.89
CA TYR A 173 7.40 -6.29 -1.19
C TYR A 173 8.91 -6.08 -0.96
N VAL A 174 9.54 -6.89 -0.09
CA VAL A 174 11.00 -6.95 0.11
C VAL A 174 11.42 -8.40 0.39
N THR A 175 11.42 -9.27 -0.62
CA THR A 175 12.15 -10.55 -0.51
C THR A 175 13.62 -10.31 -0.83
N GLU A 176 14.51 -10.60 0.12
CA GLU A 176 15.96 -10.49 -0.08
C GLU A 176 16.52 -11.47 -1.13
N ASP A 177 15.70 -12.38 -1.67
CA ASP A 177 16.10 -13.34 -2.69
C ASP A 177 16.07 -12.72 -4.10
N ILE A 178 17.18 -12.08 -4.44
CA ILE A 178 17.45 -11.51 -5.77
C ILE A 178 17.39 -12.57 -6.87
N ALA A 179 17.78 -13.83 -6.60
CA ALA A 179 17.79 -14.89 -7.60
C ALA A 179 16.35 -15.30 -7.96
N ALA A 180 15.50 -15.52 -6.96
CA ALA A 180 14.08 -15.79 -7.17
C ALA A 180 13.38 -14.66 -7.94
N LEU A 181 13.61 -13.39 -7.56
CA LEU A 181 13.05 -12.23 -8.28
C LEU A 181 13.51 -12.19 -9.74
N THR A 182 14.78 -12.47 -10.00
CA THR A 182 15.33 -12.47 -11.36
C THR A 182 14.70 -13.58 -12.21
N GLU A 183 14.48 -14.76 -11.64
CA GLU A 183 13.80 -15.87 -12.33
C GLU A 183 12.33 -15.54 -12.63
N LEU A 184 11.63 -14.86 -11.71
CA LEU A 184 10.27 -14.38 -11.97
C LEU A 184 10.25 -13.37 -13.12
N ILE A 185 11.13 -12.37 -13.11
CA ILE A 185 11.24 -11.35 -14.17
C ILE A 185 11.48 -11.98 -15.55
N LYS A 186 12.29 -13.04 -15.64
CA LYS A 186 12.55 -13.76 -16.89
C LYS A 186 11.29 -14.43 -17.45
N LYS A 187 10.41 -14.91 -16.57
CA LYS A 187 9.16 -15.58 -16.94
C LYS A 187 8.07 -14.58 -17.32
N THR A 188 8.08 -13.36 -16.78
CA THR A 188 7.01 -12.38 -17.02
C THR A 188 7.13 -11.68 -18.39
N PRO A 189 6.01 -11.44 -19.11
CA PRO A 189 6.02 -10.74 -20.38
C PRO A 189 6.72 -9.37 -20.32
N VAL A 190 7.46 -9.03 -21.37
CA VAL A 190 8.10 -7.71 -21.52
C VAL A 190 7.02 -6.62 -21.49
N ASP A 191 7.29 -5.49 -20.86
CA ASP A 191 6.39 -4.34 -20.72
C ASP A 191 5.06 -4.59 -19.98
N SER A 192 4.91 -5.73 -19.31
CA SER A 192 3.77 -5.99 -18.41
C SER A 192 3.89 -5.21 -17.10
N LYS A 193 2.74 -4.94 -16.47
CA LYS A 193 2.66 -4.23 -15.19
C LYS A 193 3.37 -5.03 -14.09
N GLU A 194 3.17 -6.33 -14.09
CA GLU A 194 3.71 -7.30 -13.14
C GLU A 194 5.24 -7.33 -13.22
N ARG A 195 5.80 -7.35 -14.43
CA ARG A 195 7.25 -7.28 -14.64
C ARG A 195 7.84 -5.98 -14.11
N ASN A 196 7.15 -4.86 -14.32
CA ASN A 196 7.61 -3.56 -13.83
C ASN A 196 7.62 -3.50 -12.29
N ILE A 197 6.65 -4.12 -11.62
CA ILE A 197 6.64 -4.26 -10.15
C ILE A 197 7.79 -5.14 -9.67
N LEU A 198 8.04 -6.28 -10.32
CA LEU A 198 9.16 -7.15 -9.98
C LEU A 198 10.51 -6.45 -10.20
N GLN A 199 10.65 -5.71 -11.29
CA GLN A 199 11.85 -4.91 -11.56
C GLN A 199 12.05 -3.84 -10.49
N TRP A 200 10.97 -3.21 -10.02
CA TRP A 200 11.03 -2.26 -8.91
C TRP A 200 11.52 -2.91 -7.62
N GLN A 201 10.98 -4.08 -7.25
CA GLN A 201 11.45 -4.84 -6.09
C GLN A 201 12.92 -5.25 -6.25
N LEU A 202 13.35 -5.63 -7.45
CA LEU A 202 14.74 -5.94 -7.74
C LEU A 202 15.65 -4.70 -7.55
N VAL A 203 15.22 -3.52 -7.99
CA VAL A 203 15.95 -2.26 -7.77
C VAL A 203 16.14 -2.00 -6.27
N LEU A 204 15.07 -2.15 -5.47
CA LEU A 204 15.12 -1.93 -4.04
C LEU A 204 16.08 -2.93 -3.35
N ASN A 205 15.97 -4.21 -3.68
CA ASN A 205 16.82 -5.25 -3.09
C ASN A 205 18.29 -5.11 -3.47
N LEU A 206 18.59 -4.79 -4.73
CA LEU A 206 19.95 -4.50 -5.18
C LEU A 206 20.53 -3.28 -4.46
N GLY A 207 19.73 -2.22 -4.30
CA GLY A 207 20.13 -1.01 -3.56
C GLY A 207 20.43 -1.30 -2.09
N ILE A 208 19.58 -2.07 -1.41
CA ILE A 208 19.77 -2.47 -0.01
C ILE A 208 21.03 -3.31 0.17
N LYS A 209 21.31 -4.25 -0.75
CA LYS A 209 22.54 -5.06 -0.73
C LYS A 209 23.79 -4.28 -1.16
N GLY A 210 23.65 -3.00 -1.52
CA GLY A 210 24.76 -2.12 -1.91
C GLY A 210 25.18 -2.24 -3.37
N ASP A 211 24.52 -3.07 -4.19
CA ASP A 211 24.78 -3.16 -5.65
C ASP A 211 24.06 -2.02 -6.41
N SER A 212 24.44 -0.80 -6.05
CA SER A 212 23.79 0.42 -6.52
C SER A 212 23.96 0.64 -8.03
N SER A 213 25.02 0.09 -8.62
CA SER A 213 25.28 0.15 -10.06
C SER A 213 24.27 -0.68 -10.85
N LYS A 214 24.04 -1.95 -10.47
CA LYS A 214 23.01 -2.77 -11.12
C LYS A 214 21.61 -2.24 -10.83
N ALA A 215 21.34 -1.80 -9.60
CA ALA A 215 20.07 -1.17 -9.25
C ALA A 215 19.76 0.01 -10.19
N ALA A 216 20.74 0.89 -10.45
CA ALA A 216 20.57 2.04 -11.34
C ALA A 216 20.31 1.62 -12.80
N GLN A 217 20.96 0.56 -13.29
CA GLN A 217 20.71 0.02 -14.63
C GLN A 217 19.28 -0.51 -14.79
N VAL A 218 18.81 -1.31 -13.81
CA VAL A 218 17.44 -1.83 -13.81
C VAL A 218 16.43 -0.68 -13.70
N LEU A 219 16.68 0.29 -12.84
CA LEU A 219 15.82 1.47 -12.68
C LEU A 219 15.75 2.29 -13.96
N ALA A 220 16.87 2.51 -14.66
CA ALA A 220 16.90 3.25 -15.92
C ALA A 220 16.08 2.57 -17.03
N HIS A 221 16.04 1.24 -17.04
CA HIS A 221 15.14 0.48 -17.91
C HIS A 221 13.68 0.69 -17.49
N LEU A 222 13.39 0.51 -16.20
CA LEU A 222 12.04 0.64 -15.64
C LEU A 222 11.43 2.04 -15.87
N MET A 223 12.22 3.11 -15.75
CA MET A 223 11.78 4.49 -16.00
C MET A 223 11.36 4.75 -17.45
N LYS A 224 11.77 3.89 -18.40
CA LYS A 224 11.39 3.99 -19.82
C LYS A 224 10.20 3.10 -20.20
N ALA A 225 9.77 2.22 -19.30
CA ALA A 225 8.68 1.29 -19.55
C ALA A 225 7.34 2.03 -19.66
N LYS A 226 6.52 1.67 -20.67
CA LYS A 226 5.24 2.36 -20.96
C LYS A 226 4.15 2.10 -19.90
N ASN A 227 4.06 0.86 -19.42
CA ASN A 227 3.02 0.42 -18.47
C ASN A 227 3.56 0.33 -17.04
N ASN A 228 4.33 1.32 -16.61
CA ASN A 228 4.95 1.30 -15.30
C ASN A 228 3.96 1.80 -14.23
N PRO A 229 3.57 0.96 -13.26
CA PRO A 229 2.66 1.36 -12.19
C PRO A 229 3.34 2.12 -11.05
N ILE A 230 4.67 2.20 -11.05
CA ILE A 230 5.44 2.87 -10.00
C ILE A 230 5.42 4.37 -10.24
N ASP A 231 5.19 5.12 -9.16
CA ASP A 231 5.18 6.58 -9.20
C ASP A 231 6.52 7.13 -9.74
N LYS A 232 6.41 8.12 -10.64
CA LYS A 232 7.57 8.68 -11.33
C LYS A 232 8.48 9.46 -10.39
N ASP A 233 7.90 10.16 -9.41
CA ASP A 233 8.67 10.93 -8.43
C ASP A 233 9.35 9.98 -7.45
N LEU A 234 8.69 8.87 -7.06
CA LEU A 234 9.31 7.80 -6.28
C LEU A 234 10.52 7.18 -7.00
N MET A 235 10.39 6.85 -8.29
CA MET A 235 11.53 6.36 -9.08
C MET A 235 12.65 7.40 -9.18
N THR A 236 12.30 8.67 -9.34
CA THR A 236 13.26 9.78 -9.43
C THR A 236 14.01 9.96 -8.10
N LEU A 237 13.30 9.85 -6.97
CA LEU A 237 13.87 9.86 -5.62
C LEU A 237 14.84 8.69 -5.45
N THR A 238 14.44 7.47 -5.82
CA THR A 238 15.30 6.29 -5.74
C THR A 238 16.54 6.41 -6.62
N ALA A 239 16.42 6.98 -7.83
CA ALA A 239 17.60 7.25 -8.66
C ALA A 239 18.58 8.21 -7.97
N GLY A 240 18.05 9.26 -7.32
CA GLY A 240 18.85 10.18 -6.50
C GLY A 240 19.58 9.46 -5.36
N ARG A 241 18.90 8.54 -4.65
CA ARG A 241 19.49 7.75 -3.56
C ARG A 241 20.61 6.81 -4.03
N LEU A 242 20.41 6.12 -5.15
CA LEU A 242 21.42 5.24 -5.73
C LEU A 242 22.67 6.04 -6.16
N LEU A 243 22.50 7.24 -6.72
CA LEU A 243 23.61 8.14 -7.05
C LEU A 243 24.32 8.65 -5.79
N TYR A 244 23.56 9.01 -4.75
CA TYR A 244 24.09 9.42 -3.46
C TYR A 244 24.94 8.31 -2.83
N GLN A 245 24.44 7.07 -2.78
CA GLN A 245 25.15 5.91 -2.24
C GLN A 245 26.50 5.70 -2.94
N ASN A 246 26.54 5.84 -4.28
CA ASN A 246 27.77 5.76 -5.07
C ASN A 246 28.70 7.00 -4.98
N GLY A 247 28.30 8.05 -4.26
CA GLY A 247 29.09 9.28 -4.12
C GLY A 247 28.98 10.27 -5.28
N PHE A 248 28.08 10.05 -6.24
CA PHE A 248 27.80 10.99 -7.34
C PHE A 248 26.85 12.10 -6.87
N LEU A 249 27.32 12.95 -5.96
CA LEU A 249 26.49 13.92 -5.23
C LEU A 249 25.83 14.96 -6.15
N ASP A 250 26.57 15.54 -7.10
CA ASP A 250 26.01 16.53 -8.03
C ASP A 250 24.93 15.93 -8.94
N ALA A 251 25.09 14.66 -9.33
CA ALA A 251 24.06 13.96 -10.11
C ALA A 251 22.84 13.66 -9.25
N SER A 252 23.04 13.23 -8.00
CA SER A 252 21.97 12.98 -7.04
C SER A 252 21.10 14.22 -6.80
N LEU A 253 21.74 15.38 -6.59
CA LEU A 253 21.05 16.68 -6.44
C LEU A 253 20.14 16.99 -7.63
N LYS A 254 20.63 16.82 -8.87
CA LYS A 254 19.83 17.02 -10.10
C LYS A 254 18.62 16.11 -10.21
N TYR A 255 18.63 14.95 -9.56
CA TYR A 255 17.46 14.07 -9.53
C TYR A 255 16.44 14.54 -8.50
N TYR A 256 16.88 14.88 -7.28
CA TYR A 256 15.99 15.40 -6.26
C TYR A 256 15.31 16.72 -6.68
N GLU A 257 16.02 17.60 -7.40
CA GLU A 257 15.47 18.86 -7.95
C GLU A 257 14.31 18.67 -8.93
N LYS A 258 14.19 17.49 -9.56
CA LYS A 258 13.08 17.19 -10.48
C LYS A 258 11.76 16.94 -9.76
N ILE A 259 11.81 16.64 -8.45
CA ILE A 259 10.62 16.36 -7.64
C ILE A 259 9.98 17.70 -7.28
N THR A 260 8.76 17.93 -7.78
CA THR A 260 8.09 19.23 -7.66
C THR A 260 7.42 19.40 -6.30
N LYS A 261 7.16 20.65 -5.89
CA LYS A 261 6.43 21.01 -4.64
C LYS A 261 5.03 20.38 -4.51
N LYS A 262 4.45 19.89 -5.61
CA LYS A 262 3.14 19.20 -5.63
C LYS A 262 3.24 17.72 -5.27
N SER A 263 4.45 17.16 -5.27
CA SER A 263 4.69 15.75 -4.98
C SER A 263 4.65 15.49 -3.48
N ASP A 264 4.07 14.35 -3.10
CA ASP A 264 4.12 13.86 -1.71
C ASP A 264 5.56 13.48 -1.28
N TYR A 265 6.49 13.38 -2.24
CA TYR A 265 7.91 13.12 -1.99
C TYR A 265 8.76 14.38 -1.86
N TRP A 266 8.18 15.58 -2.00
CA TRP A 266 8.96 16.81 -2.06
C TRP A 266 9.77 17.08 -0.79
N PHE A 267 9.16 16.98 0.40
CA PHE A 267 9.87 17.19 1.66
C PHE A 267 11.01 16.20 1.87
N GLN A 268 10.80 14.94 1.49
CA GLN A 268 11.82 13.90 1.55
C GLN A 268 12.97 14.20 0.58
N ALA A 269 12.66 14.63 -0.65
CA ALA A 269 13.65 15.06 -1.62
C ALA A 269 14.48 16.25 -1.11
N GLN A 270 13.85 17.23 -0.47
CA GLN A 270 14.54 18.38 0.12
C GLN A 270 15.49 17.94 1.25
N GLU A 271 15.04 17.07 2.15
CA GLU A 271 15.89 16.54 3.23
C GLU A 271 17.10 15.77 2.68
N GLU A 272 16.88 14.91 1.68
CA GLU A 272 17.96 14.14 1.02
C GLU A 272 18.92 15.04 0.21
N MET A 273 18.42 16.14 -0.40
CA MET A 273 19.28 17.16 -1.01
C MET A 273 20.18 17.84 0.01
N ALA A 274 19.64 18.22 1.17
CA ALA A 274 20.43 18.84 2.22
C ALA A 274 21.52 17.89 2.75
N TRP A 275 21.24 16.59 2.86
CA TRP A 275 22.27 15.59 3.15
C TRP A 275 23.34 15.48 2.05
N ALA A 276 22.95 15.52 0.78
CA ALA A 276 23.88 15.54 -0.35
C ALA A 276 24.81 16.76 -0.32
N TYR A 277 24.29 17.95 -0.05
CA TYR A 277 25.10 19.17 0.12
C TYR A 277 26.04 19.08 1.33
N MET A 278 25.58 18.53 2.46
CA MET A 278 26.43 18.30 3.62
C MET A 278 27.60 17.38 3.31
N ARG A 279 27.36 16.27 2.61
CA ARG A 279 28.40 15.33 2.20
C ARG A 279 29.37 15.91 1.17
N LYS A 280 28.91 16.85 0.36
CA LYS A 280 29.74 17.61 -0.60
C LYS A 280 30.64 18.66 0.08
N GLY A 281 30.41 18.95 1.36
CA GLY A 281 31.14 20.01 2.08
C GLY A 281 30.57 21.40 1.83
N GLU A 282 29.28 21.50 1.46
CA GLU A 282 28.57 22.76 1.19
C GLU A 282 27.45 23.00 2.23
N PRO A 283 27.78 23.15 3.54
CA PRO A 283 26.78 23.27 4.60
C PRO A 283 25.88 24.51 4.45
N GLN A 284 26.34 25.56 3.77
CA GLN A 284 25.56 26.76 3.49
C GLN A 284 24.34 26.47 2.58
N ASN A 285 24.49 25.55 1.62
CA ASN A 285 23.40 25.15 0.71
C ASN A 285 22.40 24.27 1.46
N ALA A 286 22.91 23.35 2.28
CA ALA A 286 22.08 22.54 3.15
C ALA A 286 21.29 23.40 4.17
N MET A 287 21.91 24.43 4.75
CA MET A 287 21.25 25.34 5.69
C MET A 287 20.10 26.14 5.04
N ALA A 288 20.24 26.51 3.77
CA ALA A 288 19.17 27.17 3.02
C ALA A 288 17.94 26.26 2.87
N ILE A 289 18.16 24.96 2.61
CA ILE A 289 17.09 23.98 2.48
C ILE A 289 16.46 23.68 3.84
N THR A 290 17.27 23.44 4.89
CA THR A 290 16.76 23.13 6.22
C THR A 290 15.98 24.29 6.84
N LYS A 291 16.27 25.54 6.45
CA LYS A 291 15.44 26.70 6.80
C LYS A 291 14.01 26.58 6.29
N THR A 292 13.82 25.99 5.11
CA THR A 292 12.50 25.66 4.56
C THR A 292 11.87 24.52 5.35
N LEU A 293 12.61 23.44 5.57
CA LEU A 293 12.10 22.25 6.23
C LEU A 293 11.69 22.51 7.69
N THR A 294 12.39 23.39 8.39
CA THR A 294 12.10 23.71 9.80
C THR A 294 11.04 24.82 9.98
N TYR A 295 10.39 25.24 8.90
CA TYR A 295 9.36 26.27 8.96
C TYR A 295 8.14 25.78 9.77
N PRO A 296 7.66 26.53 10.78
CA PRO A 296 6.62 26.05 11.70
C PRO A 296 5.29 25.62 11.05
N HIS A 297 4.96 26.14 9.87
CA HIS A 297 3.74 25.76 9.15
C HIS A 297 3.81 24.37 8.51
N PHE A 298 5.00 23.75 8.46
CA PHE A 298 5.19 22.38 8.02
C PHE A 298 5.24 21.38 9.17
N LYS A 299 4.84 21.78 10.38
CA LYS A 299 4.67 20.90 11.53
C LYS A 299 3.97 19.61 11.11
N GLY A 300 4.62 18.47 11.33
CA GLY A 300 4.12 17.12 11.02
C GLY A 300 3.94 16.77 9.54
N TRP A 301 4.54 17.53 8.63
CA TRP A 301 4.82 17.13 7.24
C TRP A 301 6.29 16.78 7.04
N VAL A 302 7.15 17.32 7.89
CA VAL A 302 8.59 17.06 7.94
C VAL A 302 8.93 16.17 9.14
N GLY A 303 9.93 15.32 8.98
CA GLY A 303 10.46 14.50 10.06
C GLY A 303 11.35 15.29 11.01
N ILE A 304 11.64 14.71 12.18
CA ILE A 304 12.57 15.28 13.15
C ILE A 304 14.02 15.32 12.63
N GLU A 305 14.36 14.48 11.65
CA GLU A 305 15.67 14.47 11.00
C GLU A 305 16.00 15.80 10.32
N SER A 306 15.02 16.49 9.74
CA SER A 306 15.18 17.86 9.21
C SER A 306 15.72 18.85 10.26
N TYR A 307 15.37 18.68 11.54
CA TYR A 307 15.85 19.52 12.64
C TYR A 307 17.25 19.13 13.11
N LEU A 308 17.59 17.83 13.05
CA LEU A 308 18.97 17.37 13.22
C LEU A 308 19.87 17.97 12.14
N LEU A 309 19.44 17.90 10.88
CA LEU A 309 20.19 18.43 9.75
C LEU A 309 20.33 19.96 9.85
N SER A 310 19.27 20.67 10.25
CA SER A 310 19.34 22.10 10.56
C SER A 310 20.38 22.40 11.65
N SER A 311 20.33 21.70 12.78
CA SER A 311 21.29 21.89 13.88
C SER A 311 22.72 21.57 13.45
N PHE A 312 22.90 20.50 12.67
CA PHE A 312 24.21 20.07 12.20
C PHE A 312 24.80 21.01 11.15
N THR A 313 23.98 21.53 10.23
CA THR A 313 24.38 22.55 9.26
C THR A 313 24.78 23.86 9.95
N SER A 314 23.96 24.35 10.90
CA SER A 314 24.29 25.53 11.72
C SER A 314 25.60 25.34 12.49
N LEU A 315 25.82 24.16 13.08
CA LEU A 315 27.07 23.85 13.79
C LEU A 315 28.28 23.94 12.84
N LYS A 316 28.18 23.39 11.62
CA LYS A 316 29.29 23.42 10.64
C LYS A 316 29.64 24.82 10.15
N VAL A 317 28.69 25.75 10.17
CA VAL A 317 28.93 27.17 9.85
C VAL A 317 29.12 28.04 11.10
N CYS A 318 29.25 27.42 12.27
CA CYS A 318 29.48 28.09 13.56
C CYS A 318 28.33 29.01 14.02
N ASP A 319 27.10 28.78 13.53
CA ASP A 319 25.88 29.44 14.01
C ASP A 319 25.32 28.74 15.24
N TYR A 320 26.01 28.90 16.38
CA TYR A 320 25.60 28.28 17.65
C TYR A 320 24.23 28.78 18.13
N THR A 321 23.86 30.03 17.82
CA THR A 321 22.53 30.56 18.12
C THR A 321 21.44 29.83 17.36
N GLY A 322 21.68 29.49 16.09
CA GLY A 322 20.78 28.69 15.26
C GLY A 322 20.63 27.26 15.78
N VAL A 323 21.71 26.64 16.28
CA VAL A 323 21.65 25.31 16.92
C VAL A 323 20.69 25.34 18.11
N LEU A 324 20.89 26.28 19.06
CA LEU A 324 20.04 26.42 20.24
C LEU A 324 18.57 26.73 19.89
N ALA A 325 18.35 27.61 18.91
CA ALA A 325 17.01 27.95 18.44
C ALA A 325 16.29 26.73 17.84
N THR A 326 17.00 25.95 17.02
CA THR A 326 16.48 24.72 16.42
C THR A 326 16.12 23.72 17.51
N MET A 327 17.01 23.45 18.47
CA MET A 327 16.77 22.53 19.58
C MET A 327 15.56 22.94 20.43
N LYS A 328 15.43 24.23 20.77
CA LYS A 328 14.29 24.74 21.54
C LYS A 328 12.96 24.53 20.81
N SER A 329 12.96 24.59 19.48
CA SER A 329 11.73 24.46 18.69
C SER A 329 11.18 23.02 18.62
N ILE A 330 12.03 21.99 18.75
CA ILE A 330 11.66 20.58 18.57
C ILE A 330 10.49 20.18 19.47
N LYS A 331 10.49 20.59 20.74
CA LYS A 331 9.40 20.24 21.68
C LYS A 331 8.04 20.75 21.20
N GLY A 332 7.97 21.98 20.69
CA GLY A 332 6.72 22.56 20.18
C GLY A 332 6.26 21.95 18.85
N GLN A 333 7.22 21.45 18.05
CA GLN A 333 6.97 20.89 16.72
C GLN A 333 6.58 19.40 16.78
N PHE A 334 7.26 18.60 17.61
CA PHE A 334 7.09 17.14 17.62
C PHE A 334 6.50 16.58 18.91
N GLY A 335 6.40 17.36 20.00
CA GLY A 335 5.96 16.83 21.30
C GLY A 335 4.60 16.12 21.25
N GLU A 336 3.60 16.73 20.61
CA GLU A 336 2.27 16.14 20.45
C GLU A 336 2.27 14.91 19.53
N HIS A 337 3.07 14.96 18.47
CA HIS A 337 3.19 13.85 17.51
C HIS A 337 3.85 12.64 18.15
N LEU A 338 4.95 12.82 18.90
CA LEU A 338 5.62 11.72 19.61
C LEU A 338 4.70 11.08 20.66
N ILE A 339 3.90 11.87 21.38
CA ILE A 339 2.89 11.35 22.30
C ILE A 339 1.82 10.54 21.53
N ALA A 340 1.41 11.00 20.34
CA ALA A 340 0.47 10.28 19.50
C ALA A 340 1.06 8.94 19.02
N LEU A 341 2.32 8.93 18.57
CA LEU A 341 3.03 7.70 18.18
C LEU A 341 3.19 6.72 19.36
N GLU A 342 3.51 7.22 20.56
CA GLU A 342 3.56 6.39 21.77
C GLU A 342 2.21 5.75 22.06
N LYS A 343 1.11 6.51 22.00
CA LYS A 343 -0.25 5.97 22.15
C LYS A 343 -0.57 4.92 21.10
N LEU A 344 -0.26 5.17 19.83
CA LEU A 344 -0.46 4.23 18.74
C LEU A 344 0.37 2.95 18.90
N SER A 345 1.60 3.09 19.39
CA SER A 345 2.50 1.96 19.63
C SER A 345 1.98 1.03 20.73
N ALA A 346 1.20 1.56 21.68
CA ALA A 346 0.55 0.81 22.75
C ALA A 346 -0.81 0.25 22.32
N ASP A 347 -1.64 1.06 21.67
CA ASP A 347 -2.98 0.72 21.20
C ASP A 347 -3.24 1.30 19.81
N PRO A 348 -3.31 0.46 18.76
CA PRO A 348 -3.57 0.92 17.40
C PRO A 348 -5.02 1.33 17.14
N HIS A 349 -5.96 1.05 18.04
CA HIS A 349 -7.40 1.34 17.85
C HIS A 349 -7.77 2.81 18.15
N GLN A 350 -6.97 3.74 17.62
CA GLN A 350 -7.23 5.17 17.75
C GLN A 350 -8.17 5.68 16.64
N PRO A 351 -9.00 6.71 16.89
CA PRO A 351 -9.90 7.28 15.88
C PRO A 351 -9.19 7.72 14.59
N ALA A 352 -7.98 8.29 14.69
CA ALA A 352 -7.19 8.70 13.55
C ALA A 352 -6.83 7.52 12.63
N VAL A 353 -6.58 6.33 13.20
CA VAL A 353 -6.30 5.12 12.42
C VAL A 353 -7.55 4.63 11.72
N ALA A 354 -8.69 4.61 12.40
CA ALA A 354 -9.96 4.25 11.78
C ALA A 354 -10.31 5.16 10.59
N ASN A 355 -10.07 6.48 10.73
CA ASN A 355 -10.25 7.45 9.66
C ASN A 355 -9.26 7.25 8.52
N LEU A 356 -7.99 6.94 8.81
CA LEU A 356 -7.01 6.54 7.80
C LEU A 356 -7.50 5.31 7.02
N MET A 357 -7.90 4.24 7.69
CA MET A 357 -8.40 3.01 7.04
C MET A 357 -9.59 3.32 6.12
N LYS A 358 -10.54 4.14 6.61
CA LYS A 358 -11.70 4.58 5.82
C LYS A 358 -11.30 5.43 4.61
N ALA A 359 -10.29 6.29 4.75
CA ALA A 359 -9.80 7.11 3.67
C ALA A 359 -9.07 6.26 2.61
N LEU A 360 -8.24 5.29 3.02
CA LEU A 360 -7.51 4.35 2.15
C LEU A 360 -8.47 3.42 1.40
N ALA A 361 -9.57 3.03 2.05
CA ALA A 361 -10.68 2.29 1.46
C ALA A 361 -11.32 3.03 0.25
N GLN A 362 -11.20 4.36 0.18
CA GLN A 362 -11.72 5.15 -0.92
C GLN A 362 -10.69 5.38 -2.04
N GLY A 363 -9.45 4.91 -1.88
CA GLY A 363 -8.35 5.11 -2.83
C GLY A 363 -7.12 5.75 -2.19
N PRO A 364 -6.11 6.13 -2.99
CA PRO A 364 -4.87 6.73 -2.50
C PRO A 364 -5.14 7.99 -1.66
N VAL A 365 -4.40 8.13 -0.56
CA VAL A 365 -4.56 9.23 0.40
C VAL A 365 -3.24 9.97 0.56
N GLY A 366 -3.22 11.24 0.15
CA GLY A 366 -2.14 12.16 0.48
C GLY A 366 -2.35 12.82 1.85
N THR A 367 -1.31 13.43 2.40
CA THR A 367 -1.36 14.17 3.68
C THR A 367 -2.44 15.25 3.69
N ALA A 368 -2.63 15.94 2.56
CA ALA A 368 -3.66 16.96 2.39
C ALA A 368 -5.09 16.44 2.64
N LYS A 369 -5.39 15.19 2.29
CA LYS A 369 -6.72 14.57 2.49
C LYS A 369 -6.95 14.18 3.95
N LEU A 370 -5.89 13.83 4.69
CA LEU A 370 -5.96 13.51 6.12
C LEU A 370 -6.08 14.75 7.00
N GLY A 371 -5.65 15.92 6.51
CA GLY A 371 -5.75 17.18 7.25
C GLY A 371 -5.03 17.13 8.59
N LYS A 372 -5.71 17.51 9.67
CA LYS A 372 -5.12 17.57 11.02
C LYS A 372 -4.74 16.20 11.58
N GLU A 373 -5.37 15.13 11.11
CA GLU A 373 -5.12 13.77 11.59
C GLU A 373 -3.79 13.21 11.08
N ALA A 374 -3.24 13.78 10.00
CA ALA A 374 -1.92 13.40 9.49
C ALA A 374 -0.84 13.50 10.60
N HIS A 375 -0.94 14.48 11.50
CA HIS A 375 0.00 14.67 12.59
C HIS A 375 -0.14 13.66 13.73
N LEU A 376 -1.20 12.86 13.73
CA LEU A 376 -1.43 11.82 14.73
C LEU A 376 -1.03 10.43 14.22
N LEU A 377 -0.65 10.34 12.95
CA LEU A 377 -0.36 9.08 12.25
C LEU A 377 1.14 9.01 11.91
N PRO A 378 1.70 7.80 11.72
CA PRO A 378 3.05 7.67 11.21
C PRO A 378 3.19 8.32 9.82
N ALA A 379 4.31 9.02 9.57
CA ALA A 379 4.52 9.83 8.37
C ALA A 379 4.41 9.05 7.05
N MET A 380 4.66 7.74 7.10
CA MET A 380 4.59 6.84 5.95
C MET A 380 3.30 6.02 5.87
N ALA A 381 2.41 6.11 6.85
CA ALA A 381 1.24 5.22 6.93
C ALA A 381 0.31 5.34 5.71
N SER A 382 0.06 6.55 5.21
CA SER A 382 -0.84 6.74 4.05
C SER A 382 -0.29 6.17 2.73
N ARG A 383 1.03 5.93 2.67
CA ARG A 383 1.76 5.44 1.50
C ARG A 383 2.25 4.00 1.65
N ASP A 384 1.99 3.37 2.79
CA ASP A 384 2.42 1.99 3.05
C ASP A 384 1.65 1.02 2.15
N GLU A 385 2.35 0.31 1.28
CA GLU A 385 1.74 -0.58 0.28
C GLU A 385 1.05 -1.78 0.94
N VAL A 386 1.65 -2.31 2.01
CA VAL A 386 1.09 -3.42 2.79
C VAL A 386 -0.22 -3.00 3.45
N LEU A 387 -0.25 -1.82 4.08
CA LEU A 387 -1.47 -1.27 4.66
C LEU A 387 -2.56 -1.05 3.61
N ASN A 388 -2.20 -0.46 2.47
CA ASN A 388 -3.13 -0.28 1.35
C ASN A 388 -3.75 -1.61 0.87
N LEU A 389 -2.94 -2.67 0.79
CA LEU A 389 -3.41 -4.01 0.45
C LEU A 389 -4.37 -4.56 1.50
N LEU A 390 -4.00 -4.49 2.78
CA LEU A 390 -4.82 -4.99 3.89
C LEU A 390 -6.19 -4.30 3.93
N VAL A 391 -6.23 -2.98 3.72
CA VAL A 391 -7.49 -2.22 3.65
C VAL A 391 -8.36 -2.69 2.49
N LYS A 392 -7.80 -2.82 1.29
CA LYS A 392 -8.54 -3.30 0.11
C LYS A 392 -9.08 -4.72 0.32
N ARG A 393 -8.24 -5.61 0.86
CA ARG A 393 -8.63 -6.99 1.19
C ARG A 393 -9.76 -7.01 2.23
N HIS A 394 -9.68 -6.21 3.28
CA HIS A 394 -10.74 -6.09 4.28
C HIS A 394 -12.06 -5.63 3.66
N GLN A 395 -12.04 -4.66 2.74
CA GLN A 395 -13.26 -4.24 2.02
C GLN A 395 -13.90 -5.39 1.23
N TYR A 396 -13.08 -6.15 0.50
CA TYR A 396 -13.57 -7.32 -0.24
C TYR A 396 -14.14 -8.39 0.70
N MET A 397 -13.45 -8.68 1.79
CA MET A 397 -13.92 -9.67 2.77
C MET A 397 -15.19 -9.23 3.50
N ASN A 398 -15.37 -7.94 3.78
CA ASN A 398 -16.63 -7.44 4.35
C ASN A 398 -17.80 -7.62 3.38
N GLN A 399 -17.60 -7.37 2.09
CA GLN A 399 -18.62 -7.64 1.07
C GLN A 399 -18.98 -9.13 1.03
N GLU A 400 -17.98 -10.02 1.16
CA GLU A 400 -18.22 -11.46 1.27
C GLU A 400 -18.93 -11.84 2.56
N ALA A 401 -18.62 -11.19 3.68
CA ALA A 401 -19.28 -11.45 4.97
C ALA A 401 -20.78 -11.09 4.89
N ASP A 402 -21.11 -9.95 4.30
CA ASP A 402 -22.50 -9.53 4.06
C ASP A 402 -23.25 -10.51 3.15
N LEU A 403 -22.57 -11.06 2.14
CA LEU A 403 -23.15 -12.07 1.25
C LEU A 403 -23.31 -13.41 1.96
N ALA A 404 -22.33 -13.84 2.76
CA ALA A 404 -22.41 -15.05 3.55
C ALA A 404 -23.55 -14.98 4.59
N GLU A 405 -23.80 -13.80 5.17
CA GLU A 405 -24.95 -13.57 6.05
C GLU A 405 -26.28 -13.71 5.30
N LYS A 406 -26.38 -13.18 4.07
CA LYS A 406 -27.58 -13.36 3.22
C LYS A 406 -27.79 -14.83 2.84
N LEU A 407 -26.73 -15.55 2.48
CA LEU A 407 -26.78 -16.99 2.18
C LEU A 407 -27.22 -17.78 3.41
N TYR A 408 -26.70 -17.43 4.60
CA TYR A 408 -27.16 -18.01 5.86
C TYR A 408 -28.65 -17.75 6.12
N ALA A 409 -29.12 -16.51 5.98
CA ALA A 409 -30.53 -16.17 6.17
C ALA A 409 -31.45 -16.96 5.22
N ARG A 410 -31.05 -17.14 3.96
CA ARG A 410 -31.77 -17.97 2.98
C ARG A 410 -31.70 -19.46 3.33
N SER A 411 -30.56 -19.94 3.84
CA SER A 411 -30.43 -21.34 4.26
C SER A 411 -31.41 -21.72 5.37
N LEU A 412 -31.87 -20.76 6.18
CA LEU A 412 -32.87 -21.00 7.24
C LEU A 412 -34.21 -21.49 6.69
N THR A 413 -34.53 -21.22 5.43
CA THR A 413 -35.76 -21.74 4.80
C THR A 413 -35.66 -23.24 4.46
N PHE A 414 -34.45 -23.81 4.54
CA PHE A 414 -34.16 -25.22 4.28
C PHE A 414 -33.65 -25.86 5.59
N GLY A 415 -34.56 -26.45 6.37
CA GLY A 415 -34.42 -26.79 7.79
C GLY A 415 -33.21 -27.63 8.28
N ASN A 416 -32.26 -28.01 7.42
CA ASN A 416 -31.07 -28.80 7.76
C ASN A 416 -29.72 -28.15 7.37
N LEU A 417 -29.72 -26.93 6.80
CA LEU A 417 -28.49 -26.28 6.28
C LEU A 417 -27.84 -25.28 7.24
N GLN A 418 -28.46 -25.02 8.38
CA GLN A 418 -28.13 -23.89 9.26
C GLN A 418 -26.68 -23.93 9.74
N GLY A 419 -26.19 -25.08 10.21
CA GLY A 419 -24.86 -25.19 10.81
C GLY A 419 -23.70 -24.95 9.84
N GLN A 420 -23.82 -25.39 8.57
CA GLN A 420 -22.76 -25.18 7.58
C GLN A 420 -22.67 -23.70 7.18
N PHE A 421 -23.80 -23.07 6.87
CA PHE A 421 -23.80 -21.66 6.47
C PHE A 421 -23.49 -20.72 7.63
N GLU A 422 -23.85 -21.11 8.86
CA GLU A 422 -23.40 -20.39 10.05
C GLU A 422 -21.88 -20.46 10.19
N THR A 423 -21.30 -21.65 9.99
CA THR A 423 -19.83 -21.84 10.00
C THR A 423 -19.16 -21.00 8.91
N LEU A 424 -19.68 -21.03 7.67
CA LEU A 424 -19.16 -20.22 6.57
C LEU A 424 -19.25 -18.72 6.86
N LYS A 425 -20.40 -18.23 7.31
CA LYS A 425 -20.61 -16.83 7.74
C LYS A 425 -19.59 -16.43 8.79
N ASN A 426 -19.44 -17.23 9.84
CA ASN A 426 -18.51 -16.94 10.93
C ASN A 426 -17.05 -16.97 10.44
N GLN A 427 -16.66 -17.92 9.59
CA GLN A 427 -15.32 -18.00 9.02
C GLN A 427 -14.97 -16.77 8.16
N VAL A 428 -15.87 -16.35 7.26
CA VAL A 428 -15.65 -15.17 6.41
C VAL A 428 -15.56 -13.91 7.26
N LYS A 429 -16.46 -13.75 8.23
CA LYS A 429 -16.44 -12.62 9.19
C LYS A 429 -15.14 -12.58 10.00
N THR A 430 -14.74 -13.70 10.60
CA THR A 430 -13.47 -13.78 11.35
C THR A 430 -12.27 -13.44 10.48
N ARG A 431 -12.22 -13.89 9.22
CA ARG A 431 -11.14 -13.51 8.28
C ARG A 431 -11.14 -12.02 7.94
N ALA A 432 -12.31 -11.42 7.79
CA ALA A 432 -12.45 -9.99 7.59
C ALA A 432 -11.92 -9.19 8.80
N ASP A 433 -12.31 -9.59 10.01
CA ASP A 433 -11.88 -8.99 11.29
C ASP A 433 -10.36 -9.17 11.49
N MET A 434 -9.81 -10.35 11.20
CA MET A 434 -8.37 -10.60 11.26
C MET A 434 -7.60 -9.72 10.27
N THR A 435 -8.11 -9.53 9.06
CA THR A 435 -7.48 -8.66 8.06
C THR A 435 -7.50 -7.20 8.52
N GLN A 436 -8.60 -6.77 9.15
CA GLN A 436 -8.68 -5.45 9.78
C GLN A 436 -7.66 -5.28 10.90
N GLY A 437 -7.59 -6.27 11.80
CA GLY A 437 -6.63 -6.33 12.89
C GLY A 437 -5.19 -6.27 12.41
N ALA A 438 -4.85 -6.98 11.32
CA ALA A 438 -3.54 -6.90 10.68
C ALA A 438 -3.25 -5.48 10.15
N GLY A 439 -4.25 -4.77 9.60
CA GLY A 439 -4.10 -3.37 9.22
C GLY A 439 -3.76 -2.48 10.43
N TYR A 440 -4.47 -2.62 11.54
CA TYR A 440 -4.18 -1.90 12.78
C TYR A 440 -2.78 -2.22 13.32
N GLN A 441 -2.40 -3.50 13.33
CA GLN A 441 -1.06 -3.94 13.72
C GLN A 441 0.02 -3.32 12.82
N ARG A 442 -0.23 -3.23 11.51
CA ARG A 442 0.72 -2.60 10.58
C ARG A 442 0.96 -1.13 10.92
N VAL A 443 -0.09 -0.38 11.29
CA VAL A 443 0.07 1.01 11.75
C VAL A 443 0.82 1.08 13.07
N GLN A 444 0.60 0.13 13.99
CA GLN A 444 1.37 0.01 15.23
C GLN A 444 2.87 -0.20 14.97
N GLU A 445 3.22 -1.08 14.02
CA GLU A 445 4.60 -1.33 13.61
C GLU A 445 5.26 -0.06 13.05
N LEU A 446 4.56 0.66 12.17
CA LEU A 446 5.06 1.92 11.60
C LEU A 446 5.27 2.98 12.69
N ALA A 447 4.35 3.08 13.65
CA ALA A 447 4.49 4.00 14.78
C ALA A 447 5.69 3.64 15.67
N LYS A 448 5.92 2.35 15.93
CA LYS A 448 7.09 1.87 16.68
C LYS A 448 8.40 2.19 15.96
N ALA A 449 8.46 1.94 14.65
CA ALA A 449 9.63 2.24 13.83
C ALA A 449 9.96 3.73 13.86
N GLU A 450 8.98 4.59 13.59
CA GLU A 450 9.18 6.05 13.58
C GLU A 450 9.53 6.62 14.96
N LEU A 451 8.96 6.05 16.04
CA LEU A 451 9.31 6.44 17.41
C LEU A 451 10.76 6.07 17.74
N GLU A 452 11.22 4.91 17.30
CA GLU A 452 12.61 4.49 17.48
C GLU A 452 13.59 5.35 16.68
N ASP A 453 13.27 5.63 15.41
CA ASP A 453 14.05 6.56 14.57
C ASP A 453 14.12 7.94 15.22
N SER A 454 12.99 8.44 15.74
CA SER A 454 12.92 9.72 16.45
C SER A 454 13.79 9.75 17.70
N LYS A 455 13.85 8.65 18.47
CA LYS A 455 14.75 8.53 19.63
C LYS A 455 16.21 8.58 19.21
N GLN A 456 16.58 7.88 18.14
CA GLN A 456 17.95 7.91 17.62
C GLN A 456 18.34 9.30 17.14
N VAL A 457 17.44 10.00 16.42
CA VAL A 457 17.67 11.39 16.01
C VAL A 457 17.85 12.30 17.22
N MET A 458 17.03 12.14 18.27
CA MET A 458 17.19 12.91 19.51
C MET A 458 18.52 12.63 20.22
N GLN A 459 19.02 11.39 20.20
CA GLN A 459 20.36 11.08 20.72
C GLN A 459 21.45 11.76 19.90
N ARG A 460 21.35 11.76 18.57
CA ARG A 460 22.29 12.46 17.68
C ARG A 460 22.27 13.98 17.93
N LEU A 461 21.10 14.56 18.17
CA LEU A 461 20.97 15.98 18.54
C LEU A 461 21.70 16.31 19.85
N ARG A 462 21.67 15.43 20.85
CA ARG A 462 22.46 15.61 22.08
C ARG A 462 23.96 15.61 21.81
N ILE A 463 24.43 14.79 20.86
CA ILE A 463 25.84 14.82 20.43
C ILE A 463 26.17 16.17 19.79
N VAL A 464 25.30 16.70 18.93
CA VAL A 464 25.45 18.04 18.34
C VAL A 464 25.51 19.12 19.41
N GLU A 465 24.71 19.01 20.47
CA GLU A 465 24.71 19.94 21.61
C GLU A 465 26.04 19.91 22.37
N VAL A 466 26.53 18.71 22.70
CA VAL A 466 27.82 18.52 23.38
C VAL A 466 28.97 19.06 22.54
N GLU A 467 28.98 18.74 21.24
CA GLU A 467 30.01 19.24 20.30
C GLU A 467 29.98 20.77 20.22
N MET A 468 28.80 21.38 20.15
CA MET A 468 28.65 22.84 20.20
C MET A 468 29.26 23.41 21.48
N ILE A 469 28.95 22.85 22.66
CA ILE A 469 29.50 23.31 23.94
C ILE A 469 31.03 23.18 23.94
N GLN A 470 31.57 22.07 23.45
CA GLN A 470 33.02 21.86 23.35
C GLN A 470 33.69 22.84 22.40
N GLN A 471 33.09 23.13 21.24
CA GLN A 471 33.61 24.11 20.29
C GLN A 471 33.57 25.52 20.86
N VAL A 472 32.51 25.89 21.57
CA VAL A 472 32.39 27.20 22.25
C VAL A 472 33.42 27.33 23.37
N ASP A 473 33.59 26.31 24.22
CA ASP A 473 34.60 26.30 25.29
C ASP A 473 36.03 26.36 24.72
N SER A 474 36.33 25.52 23.73
CA SER A 474 37.64 25.52 23.06
C SER A 474 37.93 26.86 22.39
N ALA A 475 36.97 27.41 21.64
CA ALA A 475 37.11 28.73 21.02
C ALA A 475 37.37 29.80 22.10
N SER A 476 36.65 29.77 23.22
CA SER A 476 36.86 30.72 24.33
C SER A 476 38.27 30.64 24.94
N LYS A 477 38.88 29.44 24.96
CA LYS A 477 40.24 29.20 25.45
C LYS A 477 41.32 29.61 24.44
N PHE A 478 41.14 29.29 23.15
CA PHE A 478 42.05 29.66 22.07
C PHE A 478 42.03 31.17 21.78
N ILE A 479 40.88 31.82 21.88
CA ILE A 479 40.73 33.27 21.67
C ILE A 479 41.45 34.08 22.76
N LYS A 480 41.65 33.54 23.97
CA LYS A 480 42.50 34.17 24.99
C LYS A 480 43.99 34.20 24.60
N HIS A 481 44.41 33.43 23.60
CA HIS A 481 45.82 33.23 23.23
C HIS A 481 46.13 33.47 21.74
N ALA A 482 45.11 33.67 20.88
CA ALA A 482 45.29 33.81 19.43
C ALA A 482 44.99 35.23 18.95
N GLY A 483 45.95 35.84 18.25
CA GLY A 483 45.73 37.04 17.44
C GLY A 483 44.79 36.77 16.24
N ALA A 484 44.37 37.85 15.57
CA ALA A 484 43.33 37.85 14.53
C ALA A 484 43.47 36.71 13.51
N VAL A 485 42.48 35.81 13.49
CA VAL A 485 42.42 34.66 12.58
C VAL A 485 41.70 35.06 11.29
N GLU A 486 42.23 34.64 10.13
CA GLU A 486 41.61 34.85 8.82
C GLU A 486 40.22 34.20 8.74
N THR A 487 39.24 34.98 8.30
CA THR A 487 37.85 34.55 8.11
C THR A 487 37.66 33.93 6.73
N LYS A 488 37.38 32.62 6.67
CA LYS A 488 36.85 31.99 5.45
C LYS A 488 35.41 32.41 5.25
N LYS A 489 35.14 33.20 4.20
CA LYS A 489 33.78 33.55 3.74
C LYS A 489 33.27 32.45 2.82
N GLY A 490 32.04 31.99 3.05
CA GLY A 490 31.33 31.07 2.16
C GLY A 490 30.08 31.74 1.63
N SER A 491 29.95 31.86 0.31
CA SER A 491 28.76 32.43 -0.33
C SER A 491 28.12 31.40 -1.26
N THR A 492 26.79 31.34 -1.27
CA THR A 492 25.99 30.53 -2.20
C THR A 492 25.90 31.12 -3.61
N GLY A 493 26.84 31.99 -4.00
CA GLY A 493 26.85 32.68 -5.30
C GLY A 493 25.83 33.83 -5.40
N ALA A 494 25.32 34.34 -4.27
CA ALA A 494 24.42 35.47 -4.25
C ALA A 494 25.19 36.79 -4.50
N SER A 495 25.17 37.32 -5.72
CA SER A 495 25.58 38.70 -5.94
C SER A 495 24.51 39.62 -5.35
N GLY A 496 24.89 40.51 -4.43
CA GLY A 496 23.95 41.44 -3.75
C GLY A 496 23.07 42.28 -4.68
N LYS A 497 23.41 42.37 -5.97
CA LYS A 497 22.62 43.01 -7.03
C LYS A 497 21.24 42.37 -7.28
N TYR A 498 21.05 41.10 -6.94
CA TYR A 498 19.77 40.38 -7.11
C TYR A 498 19.14 39.94 -5.79
N ALA A 499 19.67 40.41 -4.65
CA ALA A 499 19.09 40.11 -3.35
C ALA A 499 17.88 41.03 -3.12
N MET A 500 16.67 40.50 -3.28
CA MET A 500 15.47 41.18 -2.80
C MET A 500 15.39 41.02 -1.28
N SER A 501 15.41 42.15 -0.57
CA SER A 501 15.12 42.22 0.87
C SER A 501 13.68 42.69 1.03
N PHE A 502 12.85 41.89 1.68
CA PHE A 502 11.45 42.24 1.91
C PHE A 502 11.33 43.00 3.22
N ALA A 503 10.50 44.05 3.24
CA ALA A 503 10.35 44.93 4.39
C ALA A 503 9.74 44.26 5.64
N ASN A 504 9.25 43.02 5.50
CA ASN A 504 8.63 42.25 6.57
C ASN A 504 9.11 40.79 6.53
N ASP A 505 10.39 40.55 6.86
CA ASP A 505 11.08 39.24 6.91
C ASP A 505 10.40 38.17 7.82
N LYS A 506 9.25 38.48 8.42
CA LYS A 506 8.45 37.56 9.23
C LYS A 506 7.46 36.72 8.40
N GLU A 507 7.04 37.22 7.24
CA GLU A 507 6.09 36.53 6.36
C GLU A 507 6.83 35.94 5.17
N ILE A 508 6.94 34.60 5.14
CA ILE A 508 7.61 33.85 4.08
C ILE A 508 6.54 33.30 3.15
N TRP A 509 6.65 33.59 1.86
CA TRP A 509 5.70 33.12 0.86
C TRP A 509 6.08 31.72 0.36
N PHE A 510 5.09 30.94 -0.06
CA PHE A 510 5.32 29.53 -0.45
C PHE A 510 6.23 29.37 -1.69
N ASP A 511 6.26 30.38 -2.56
CA ASP A 511 7.15 30.45 -3.72
C ASP A 511 8.60 30.82 -3.34
N GLU A 512 8.81 31.49 -2.22
CA GLU A 512 10.14 31.81 -1.66
C GLU A 512 10.79 30.62 -0.95
N LEU A 513 9.98 29.69 -0.44
CA LEU A 513 10.45 28.42 0.11
C LEU A 513 11.26 27.66 -0.93
N SER A 514 12.36 27.03 -0.51
CA SER A 514 13.41 26.40 -1.34
C SER A 514 14.27 27.34 -2.21
N ASN A 515 14.08 28.66 -2.16
CA ASN A 515 14.91 29.64 -2.87
C ASN A 515 15.84 30.44 -1.95
N PHE A 516 15.96 30.04 -0.68
CA PHE A 516 16.85 30.69 0.27
C PHE A 516 18.30 30.64 -0.21
N LYS A 517 19.02 31.73 0.04
CA LYS A 517 20.46 31.82 -0.16
C LYS A 517 21.07 32.29 1.14
N VAL A 518 22.07 31.56 1.61
CA VAL A 518 22.83 31.92 2.81
C VAL A 518 24.13 32.56 2.37
N ASP A 519 24.48 33.68 2.98
CA ASP A 519 25.82 34.25 2.93
C ASP A 519 26.49 34.08 4.30
N VAL A 520 27.46 33.17 4.40
CA VAL A 520 28.21 32.92 5.63
C VAL A 520 29.36 33.92 5.69
N LYS A 521 29.06 35.09 6.28
CA LYS A 521 29.97 36.24 6.32
C LYS A 521 31.19 36.04 7.22
N LYS A 522 31.15 35.09 8.17
CA LYS A 522 32.20 34.84 9.17
C LYS A 522 32.27 33.34 9.46
N GLY A 523 33.46 32.74 9.34
CA GLY A 523 33.73 31.42 9.94
C GLY A 523 33.80 31.52 11.47
N CYS A 524 34.17 30.44 12.17
CA CYS A 524 34.27 30.28 13.64
C CYS A 524 35.12 31.31 14.44
N ALA A 525 35.44 32.50 13.90
CA ALA A 525 36.12 33.59 14.60
C ALA A 525 35.13 34.65 15.11
N LYS A 526 35.36 35.13 16.34
CA LYS A 526 34.48 36.09 17.02
C LYS A 526 34.36 37.39 16.25
N ASP A 527 33.14 37.92 16.21
CA ASP A 527 32.92 39.36 16.11
C ASP A 527 33.68 40.09 17.21
N SER A 528 34.47 41.10 16.84
CA SER A 528 34.86 42.14 17.78
C SER A 528 33.58 42.85 18.20
N VAL A 529 32.98 42.39 19.29
CA VAL A 529 31.99 43.18 20.04
C VAL A 529 32.75 44.43 20.46
N LYS A 530 32.48 45.54 19.78
CA LYS A 530 32.86 46.85 20.30
C LYS A 530 32.04 47.05 21.57
N GLU A 531 32.74 47.06 22.71
CA GLU A 531 32.20 47.56 23.98
C GLU A 531 31.69 48.99 23.83
#